data_AF-A0A8T7BAR9-F1
#
_entry.id   AF-A0A8T7BAR9-F1
#
_cell.length_a   1.000
_cell.length_b   1.000
_cell.length_c   1.000
_cell.angle_alpha   90.00
_cell.angle_beta   90.00
_cell.angle_gamma   90.00
#
_symmetry.space_group_name_H-M   'P 1'
#
loop_
_entity.id
_entity.type
_entity.pdbx_description
1 polymer ?
#
loop_
_entity_poly.entity_id
_entity_poly.type
_entity_poly.pdbx_seq_one_letter_code
_entity_poly.pdbx_strand_id
1 'polypeptide(L)'
;CVICAIASLATGSSWTVAGTLGVALIGVSGGLGIAPEMAAGAVISGAYFGDKMSPLSDTTNLAPAVARTDLFDHIRHMSWTTVPSFTIALVLFAIIGFRSNVATDQQTFAALLQTLEQSFNISVWTLVPLVVVMVMAFRKVPPLPTILFGALLGGVLAALLQPDSVRQFVAAAPGTASIEVMLRGIWLALADGYVATTGVAEVDDLLSRGGMSSMLTTIWLIITALAFGAVLEHAGLLHRLIEAAIRRARSTGSLITTVVLSCIGMNVIAADQYIAIVLPGKMFRVEFARRGLDPRNLSRAIEDSGTMTSALVPWNTCGAYMAATLGVATLAYLPFAFFNLISPLMSIAYGVTGFSIRHIEPAETALESA
;
A
#
# COMPACT_ATOMS: atom_id res chain seq x y z
N CYS A 1 -10.87 -1.19 -5.31
CA CYS A 1 -10.14 -2.47 -5.39
C CYS A 1 -9.60 -2.74 -6.80
N VAL A 2 -10.42 -3.14 -7.79
CA VAL A 2 -9.93 -3.54 -9.12
C VAL A 2 -9.08 -2.47 -9.83
N ILE A 3 -9.51 -1.21 -9.79
CA ILE A 3 -8.76 -0.09 -10.39
C ILE A 3 -7.34 0.00 -9.79
N CYS A 4 -7.24 -0.07 -8.46
CA CYS A 4 -5.95 -0.05 -7.76
C CYS A 4 -5.10 -1.27 -8.07
N ALA A 5 -5.70 -2.45 -8.24
CA ALA A 5 -5.02 -3.68 -8.62
C ALA A 5 -4.36 -3.58 -10.00
N ILE A 6 -5.10 -3.09 -11.00
CA ILE A 6 -4.58 -2.94 -12.37
C ILE A 6 -3.46 -1.90 -12.39
N ALA A 7 -3.68 -0.74 -11.75
CA ALA A 7 -2.68 0.30 -11.68
C ALA A 7 -1.41 -0.20 -10.98
N SER A 8 -1.55 -0.86 -9.83
CA SER A 8 -0.42 -1.31 -9.02
C SER A 8 0.34 -2.47 -9.68
N LEU A 9 -0.34 -3.31 -10.45
CA LEU A 9 0.32 -4.35 -11.25
C LEU A 9 1.27 -3.73 -12.28
N ALA A 10 0.85 -2.64 -12.90
CA ALA A 10 1.62 -1.96 -13.93
C ALA A 10 2.69 -1.01 -13.36
N THR A 11 2.48 -0.41 -12.18
CA THR A 11 3.49 0.42 -11.51
C THR A 11 4.46 -0.38 -10.64
N GLY A 12 4.05 -1.55 -10.14
CA GLY A 12 4.78 -2.33 -9.16
C GLY A 12 4.92 -1.64 -7.80
N SER A 13 3.97 -0.77 -7.43
CA SER A 13 4.04 -0.04 -6.16
C SER A 13 2.66 0.24 -5.58
N SER A 14 2.40 -0.38 -4.42
CA SER A 14 1.22 -0.08 -3.62
C SER A 14 1.19 1.37 -3.10
N TRP A 15 2.36 1.93 -2.77
CA TRP A 15 2.50 3.30 -2.27
C TRP A 15 2.12 4.32 -3.33
N THR A 16 2.65 4.20 -4.55
CA THR A 16 2.31 5.10 -5.65
C THR A 16 0.81 5.10 -5.95
N VAL A 17 0.17 3.92 -5.94
CA VAL A 17 -1.27 3.82 -6.21
C VAL A 17 -2.10 4.39 -5.07
N ALA A 18 -1.73 4.15 -3.81
CA ALA A 18 -2.42 4.74 -2.66
C ALA A 18 -2.34 6.28 -2.67
N GLY A 19 -1.16 6.85 -2.97
CA GLY A 19 -0.94 8.30 -3.04
C GLY A 19 -1.56 9.02 -4.23
N THR A 20 -2.03 8.28 -5.25
CA THR A 20 -2.60 8.87 -6.46
C THR A 20 -4.08 8.52 -6.60
N LEU A 21 -4.38 7.34 -7.13
CA LEU A 21 -5.73 6.83 -7.31
C LEU A 21 -6.43 6.57 -5.98
N GLY A 22 -5.68 6.16 -4.95
CA GLY A 22 -6.22 5.89 -3.63
C GLY A 22 -6.87 7.13 -3.02
N VAL A 23 -6.14 8.25 -2.94
CA VAL A 23 -6.67 9.54 -2.44
C VAL A 23 -7.93 9.95 -3.21
N ALA A 24 -7.90 9.85 -4.55
CA ALA A 24 -9.07 10.18 -5.37
C ALA A 24 -10.27 9.27 -5.06
N LEU A 25 -10.04 7.97 -4.85
CA LEU A 25 -11.09 6.99 -4.56
C LEU A 25 -11.67 7.12 -3.15
N ILE A 26 -10.86 7.51 -2.15
CA ILE A 26 -11.39 7.95 -0.84
C ILE A 26 -12.30 9.16 -1.03
N GLY A 27 -11.96 10.03 -1.97
CA GLY A 27 -12.78 11.18 -2.25
C GLY A 27 -14.15 10.84 -2.84
N VAL A 28 -14.15 9.95 -3.83
CA VAL A 28 -15.37 9.41 -4.43
C VAL A 28 -16.21 8.65 -3.39
N SER A 29 -15.58 7.94 -2.45
CA SER A 29 -16.34 7.19 -1.43
C SER A 29 -17.16 8.10 -0.53
N GLY A 30 -16.64 9.28 -0.16
CA GLY A 30 -17.37 10.29 0.61
C GLY A 30 -18.66 10.72 -0.09
N GLY A 31 -18.60 11.02 -1.39
CA GLY A 31 -19.79 11.39 -2.15
C GLY A 31 -20.80 10.25 -2.38
N LEU A 32 -20.32 9.01 -2.38
CA LEU A 32 -21.18 7.83 -2.44
C LEU A 32 -21.69 7.39 -1.05
N GLY A 33 -21.42 8.13 0.03
CA GLY A 33 -21.81 7.75 1.39
C GLY A 33 -21.17 6.44 1.88
N ILE A 34 -20.06 6.02 1.25
CA ILE A 34 -19.32 4.82 1.64
C ILE A 34 -18.31 5.22 2.72
N ALA A 35 -18.33 4.50 3.84
CA ALA A 35 -17.40 4.73 4.93
C ALA A 35 -15.93 4.73 4.43
N PRO A 36 -15.14 5.77 4.75
CA PRO A 36 -13.79 5.92 4.23
C PRO A 36 -12.87 4.76 4.64
N GLU A 37 -13.14 4.09 5.75
CA GLU A 37 -12.45 2.88 6.21
C GLU A 37 -12.59 1.71 5.24
N MET A 38 -13.81 1.51 4.73
CA MET A 38 -14.08 0.47 3.73
C MET A 38 -13.40 0.80 2.40
N ALA A 39 -13.47 2.06 1.98
CA ALA A 39 -12.82 2.53 0.76
C ALA A 39 -11.30 2.38 0.86
N ALA A 40 -10.70 2.76 1.98
CA ALA A 40 -9.27 2.57 2.26
C ALA A 40 -8.88 1.10 2.22
N GLY A 41 -9.64 0.22 2.88
CA GLY A 41 -9.43 -1.24 2.80
C GLY A 41 -9.48 -1.79 1.37
N ALA A 42 -10.41 -1.28 0.55
CA ALA A 42 -10.53 -1.65 -0.86
C ALA A 42 -9.40 -1.10 -1.74
N VAL A 43 -8.90 0.11 -1.45
CA VAL A 43 -7.73 0.69 -2.11
C VAL A 43 -6.49 -0.14 -1.78
N ILE A 44 -6.24 -0.39 -0.49
CA ILE A 44 -5.09 -1.15 0.01
C ILE A 44 -5.10 -2.58 -0.55
N SER A 45 -6.24 -3.28 -0.48
CA SER A 45 -6.35 -4.65 -1.00
C SER A 45 -5.99 -4.74 -2.48
N GLY A 46 -6.45 -3.79 -3.29
CA GLY A 46 -6.12 -3.74 -4.71
C GLY A 46 -4.66 -3.36 -4.94
N ALA A 47 -4.19 -2.30 -4.27
CA ALA A 47 -2.82 -1.81 -4.41
C ALA A 47 -1.80 -2.91 -4.05
N TYR A 48 -2.00 -3.64 -2.94
CA TYR A 48 -1.10 -4.72 -2.53
C TYR A 48 -1.21 -5.96 -3.42
N PHE A 49 -2.37 -6.24 -4.01
CA PHE A 49 -2.48 -7.32 -5.02
C PHE A 49 -1.61 -7.03 -6.24
N GLY A 50 -1.73 -5.82 -6.81
CA GLY A 50 -0.96 -5.47 -7.99
C GLY A 50 0.54 -5.42 -7.70
N ASP A 51 0.91 -4.83 -6.56
CA ASP A 51 2.29 -4.75 -6.07
C ASP A 51 2.92 -6.15 -6.01
N LYS A 52 2.26 -7.05 -5.26
CA LYS A 52 2.66 -8.45 -5.08
C LYS A 52 2.78 -9.23 -6.39
N MET A 53 1.99 -8.93 -7.41
CA MET A 53 1.98 -9.70 -8.66
C MET A 53 2.86 -9.06 -9.75
N SER A 54 3.46 -7.89 -9.46
CA SER A 54 4.26 -7.17 -10.44
C SER A 54 5.72 -7.61 -10.41
N PRO A 55 6.33 -7.96 -11.55
CA PRO A 55 7.77 -8.21 -11.62
C PRO A 55 8.60 -6.93 -11.39
N LEU A 56 7.94 -5.77 -11.28
CA LEU A 56 8.58 -4.48 -11.02
C LEU A 56 8.66 -4.14 -9.53
N SER A 57 7.92 -4.86 -8.69
CA SER A 57 7.86 -4.58 -7.25
C SER A 57 9.14 -4.98 -6.54
N ASP A 58 9.60 -4.13 -5.62
CA ASP A 58 10.78 -4.38 -4.80
C ASP A 58 10.63 -5.64 -3.96
N THR A 59 9.49 -5.85 -3.30
CA THR A 59 9.29 -7.04 -2.45
C THR A 59 9.15 -8.30 -3.29
N THR A 60 8.45 -8.22 -4.43
CA THR A 60 8.32 -9.34 -5.36
C THR A 60 9.65 -9.75 -5.98
N ASN A 61 10.63 -8.84 -6.09
CA ASN A 61 12.01 -9.16 -6.45
C ASN A 61 12.84 -9.65 -5.25
N LEU A 62 12.62 -9.07 -4.06
CA LEU A 62 13.37 -9.37 -2.86
C LEU A 62 13.09 -10.77 -2.30
N ALA A 63 11.82 -11.16 -2.19
CA ALA A 63 11.43 -12.46 -1.66
C ALA A 63 12.11 -13.64 -2.39
N PRO A 64 12.06 -13.72 -3.74
CA PRO A 64 12.74 -14.78 -4.46
C PRO A 64 14.27 -14.70 -4.37
N ALA A 65 14.85 -13.49 -4.35
CA ALA A 65 16.28 -13.31 -4.15
C ALA A 65 16.77 -13.84 -2.79
N VAL A 66 16.00 -13.60 -1.72
CA VAL A 66 16.31 -14.09 -0.36
C VAL A 66 16.16 -15.60 -0.28
N ALA A 67 15.07 -16.14 -0.84
CA ALA A 67 14.77 -17.56 -0.83
C ALA A 67 15.67 -18.38 -1.77
N ARG A 68 16.31 -17.74 -2.77
CA ARG A 68 17.06 -18.35 -3.88
C ARG A 68 16.16 -19.11 -4.87
N THR A 69 15.22 -18.40 -5.47
CA THR A 69 14.41 -18.88 -6.61
C THR A 69 14.35 -17.81 -7.70
N ASP A 70 13.98 -18.21 -8.92
CA ASP A 70 13.75 -17.27 -10.00
C ASP A 70 12.46 -16.46 -9.81
N LEU A 71 12.48 -15.20 -10.24
CA LEU A 71 11.39 -14.24 -10.11
C LEU A 71 10.08 -14.74 -10.75
N PHE A 72 10.12 -15.18 -12.00
CA PHE A 72 8.91 -15.60 -12.71
C PHE A 72 8.32 -16.90 -12.16
N ASP A 73 9.20 -17.78 -11.67
CA ASP A 73 8.81 -19.00 -10.96
C ASP A 73 8.13 -18.68 -9.63
N HIS A 74 8.67 -17.71 -8.89
CA HIS A 74 8.04 -17.17 -7.69
C HIS A 74 6.65 -16.58 -7.98
N ILE A 75 6.51 -15.72 -9.00
CA ILE A 75 5.21 -15.11 -9.37
C ILE A 75 4.19 -16.18 -9.75
N ARG A 76 4.59 -17.16 -10.58
CA ARG A 76 3.73 -18.28 -10.98
C ARG A 76 3.32 -19.12 -9.76
N HIS A 77 4.24 -19.42 -8.86
CA HIS A 77 3.95 -20.21 -7.66
C HIS A 77 3.07 -19.45 -6.66
N MET A 78 3.30 -18.15 -6.51
CA MET A 78 2.54 -17.26 -5.64
C MET A 78 1.11 -17.03 -6.12
N SER A 79 0.85 -17.19 -7.42
CA SER A 79 -0.50 -17.11 -7.99
C SER A 79 -1.47 -18.10 -7.32
N TRP A 80 -0.98 -19.25 -6.84
CA TRP A 80 -1.78 -20.25 -6.15
C TRP A 80 -2.43 -19.75 -4.86
N THR A 81 -1.79 -18.86 -4.10
CA THR A 81 -2.40 -18.24 -2.91
C THR A 81 -3.01 -16.89 -3.24
N THR A 82 -2.38 -16.13 -4.12
CA THR A 82 -2.77 -14.75 -4.43
C THR A 82 -4.08 -14.65 -5.17
N VAL A 83 -4.28 -15.45 -6.22
CA VAL A 83 -5.52 -15.39 -7.03
C VAL A 83 -6.74 -15.81 -6.19
N PRO A 84 -6.71 -16.91 -5.41
CA PRO A 84 -7.81 -17.23 -4.52
C PRO A 84 -8.06 -16.16 -3.45
N SER A 85 -7.01 -15.67 -2.77
CA SER A 85 -7.17 -14.61 -1.75
C SER A 85 -7.81 -13.34 -2.32
N PHE A 86 -7.36 -12.91 -3.50
CA PHE A 86 -7.90 -11.73 -4.16
C PHE A 86 -9.33 -11.95 -4.63
N THR A 87 -9.64 -13.14 -5.15
CA THR A 87 -11.00 -13.52 -5.52
C THR A 87 -11.94 -13.45 -4.32
N ILE A 88 -11.53 -13.98 -3.16
CA ILE A 88 -12.32 -13.90 -1.93
C ILE A 88 -12.50 -12.42 -1.52
N ALA A 89 -11.44 -11.61 -1.56
CA ALA A 89 -11.54 -10.19 -1.25
C ALA A 89 -12.53 -9.45 -2.19
N LEU A 90 -12.49 -9.73 -3.49
CA LEU A 90 -13.44 -9.16 -4.47
C LEU A 90 -14.88 -9.61 -4.19
N VAL A 91 -15.09 -10.88 -3.85
CA VAL A 91 -16.41 -11.39 -3.48
C VAL A 91 -16.93 -10.69 -2.22
N LEU A 92 -16.09 -10.50 -1.20
CA LEU A 92 -16.47 -9.79 0.02
C LEU A 92 -16.85 -8.33 -0.28
N PHE A 93 -16.05 -7.61 -1.06
CA PHE A 93 -16.39 -6.24 -1.48
C PHE A 93 -17.65 -6.19 -2.35
N ALA A 94 -17.87 -7.17 -3.22
CA ALA A 94 -19.09 -7.27 -4.03
C ALA A 94 -20.32 -7.53 -3.16
N ILE A 95 -20.24 -8.42 -2.18
CA ILE A 95 -21.32 -8.67 -1.22
C ILE A 95 -21.64 -7.40 -0.43
N ILE A 96 -20.62 -6.70 0.07
CA ILE A 96 -20.81 -5.42 0.78
C ILE A 96 -21.47 -4.39 -0.15
N GLY A 97 -20.97 -4.24 -1.38
CA GLY A 97 -21.52 -3.29 -2.36
C GLY A 97 -22.95 -3.61 -2.81
N PHE A 98 -23.32 -4.89 -2.95
CA PHE A 98 -24.70 -5.28 -3.30
C PHE A 98 -25.67 -5.21 -2.11
N ARG A 99 -25.17 -5.34 -0.88
CA ARG A 99 -25.98 -5.24 0.35
C ARG A 99 -26.04 -3.83 0.91
N SER A 100 -25.17 -2.95 0.46
CA SER A 100 -25.19 -1.57 0.91
C SER A 100 -26.45 -0.91 0.37
N ASN A 101 -27.47 -0.84 1.23
CA ASN A 101 -28.57 0.11 1.10
C ASN A 101 -28.04 1.51 1.40
N VAL A 102 -26.97 1.92 0.71
CA VAL A 102 -26.77 3.34 0.50
C VAL A 102 -27.98 3.70 -0.33
N ALA A 103 -29.04 4.20 0.32
CA ALA A 103 -29.89 5.15 -0.33
C ALA A 103 -28.89 6.23 -0.74
N THR A 104 -28.39 6.16 -1.98
CA THR A 104 -27.63 7.25 -2.55
C THR A 104 -28.62 8.37 -2.39
N ASP A 105 -28.42 9.19 -1.37
CA ASP A 105 -29.24 10.36 -1.20
C ASP A 105 -28.85 11.19 -2.40
N GLN A 106 -29.60 10.98 -3.49
CA GLN A 106 -29.27 11.46 -4.81
C GLN A 106 -29.19 12.99 -4.75
N GLN A 107 -29.87 13.56 -3.76
CA GLN A 107 -29.79 14.94 -3.34
C GLN A 107 -28.43 15.31 -2.72
N THR A 108 -27.88 14.53 -1.77
CA THR A 108 -26.52 14.73 -1.23
C THR A 108 -25.45 14.58 -2.31
N PHE A 109 -25.53 13.56 -3.17
CA PHE A 109 -24.56 13.37 -4.25
C PHE A 109 -24.65 14.49 -5.31
N ALA A 110 -25.87 14.90 -5.69
CA ALA A 110 -26.07 16.02 -6.60
C ALA A 110 -25.59 17.35 -6.00
N ALA A 111 -25.84 17.59 -4.71
CA ALA A 111 -25.34 18.76 -4.00
C ALA A 111 -23.81 18.79 -4.00
N LEU A 112 -23.15 17.66 -3.74
CA LEU A 112 -21.70 17.55 -3.81
C LEU A 112 -21.16 17.91 -5.20
N LEU A 113 -21.73 17.34 -6.27
CA LEU A 113 -21.32 17.64 -7.64
C LEU A 113 -21.53 19.12 -7.98
N GLN A 114 -22.68 19.70 -7.58
CA GLN A 114 -22.99 21.10 -7.80
C GLN A 114 -22.01 22.03 -7.07
N THR A 115 -21.66 21.74 -5.82
CA THR A 115 -20.67 22.51 -5.06
C THR A 115 -19.29 22.44 -5.72
N LEU A 116 -18.89 21.27 -6.23
CA LEU A 116 -17.62 21.12 -6.96
C LEU A 116 -17.60 21.92 -8.27
N GLU A 117 -18.68 21.88 -9.06
CA GLU A 117 -18.79 22.67 -10.30
C GLU A 117 -18.80 24.19 -10.05
N GLN A 118 -19.35 24.63 -8.91
CA GLN A 118 -19.33 26.05 -8.52
C GLN A 118 -17.99 26.50 -7.96
N SER A 119 -17.25 25.60 -7.30
CA SER A 119 -15.99 25.95 -6.60
C SER A 119 -14.75 25.79 -7.48
N PHE A 120 -14.82 24.94 -8.52
CA PHE A 120 -13.67 24.59 -9.36
C PHE A 120 -14.02 24.50 -10.84
N ASN A 121 -13.07 24.91 -11.68
CA ASN A 121 -13.11 24.64 -13.12
C ASN A 121 -12.66 23.20 -13.40
N ILE A 122 -13.61 22.27 -13.45
CA ILE A 122 -13.33 20.86 -13.72
C ILE A 122 -13.22 20.65 -15.23
N SER A 123 -12.02 20.33 -15.69
CA SER A 123 -11.73 20.08 -17.10
C SER A 123 -10.88 18.83 -17.25
N VAL A 124 -10.87 18.20 -18.43
CA VAL A 124 -9.96 17.08 -18.74
C VAL A 124 -8.49 17.42 -18.44
N TRP A 125 -8.11 18.69 -18.53
CA TRP A 125 -6.76 19.15 -18.22
C TRP A 125 -6.37 18.95 -16.76
N THR A 126 -7.31 18.91 -15.80
CA THR A 126 -7.00 18.66 -14.39
C THR A 126 -6.48 17.24 -14.14
N LEU A 127 -6.68 16.30 -15.08
CA LEU A 127 -6.14 14.94 -15.02
C LEU A 127 -4.67 14.84 -15.46
N VAL A 128 -4.09 15.89 -16.04
CA VAL A 128 -2.71 15.86 -16.55
C VAL A 128 -1.68 15.45 -15.50
N PRO A 129 -1.70 15.96 -14.23
CA PRO A 129 -0.75 15.53 -13.22
C PRO A 129 -0.85 14.03 -12.91
N LEU A 130 -2.08 13.50 -12.84
CA LEU A 130 -2.32 12.07 -12.64
C LEU A 130 -1.75 11.26 -13.81
N VAL A 131 -2.03 11.67 -15.06
CA VAL A 131 -1.52 10.98 -16.26
C VAL A 131 0.00 11.01 -16.29
N VAL A 132 0.63 12.15 -15.98
CA VAL A 132 2.09 12.28 -15.95
C VAL A 132 2.70 11.39 -14.88
N VAL A 133 2.14 11.37 -13.67
CA VAL A 133 2.60 10.49 -12.59
C VAL A 133 2.46 9.02 -12.99
N MET A 134 1.34 8.63 -13.60
CA MET A 134 1.14 7.26 -14.08
C MET A 134 2.13 6.89 -15.19
N VAL A 135 2.38 7.79 -16.15
CA VAL A 135 3.37 7.57 -17.21
C VAL A 135 4.79 7.46 -16.63
N MET A 136 5.16 8.32 -15.68
CA MET A 136 6.46 8.25 -14.99
C MET A 136 6.60 6.94 -14.20
N ALA A 137 5.55 6.51 -13.51
CA ALA A 137 5.53 5.23 -12.81
C ALA A 137 5.68 4.04 -13.78
N PHE A 138 4.99 4.05 -14.92
CA PHE A 138 5.18 3.03 -15.98
C PHE A 138 6.58 3.05 -16.58
N ARG A 139 7.22 4.22 -16.62
CA ARG A 139 8.62 4.38 -17.06
C ARG A 139 9.64 4.09 -15.96
N LYS A 140 9.21 3.65 -14.77
CA LYS A 140 10.06 3.33 -13.61
C LYS A 140 10.92 4.50 -13.15
N VAL A 141 10.42 5.73 -13.30
CA VAL A 141 11.04 6.89 -12.67
C VAL A 141 10.92 6.72 -11.15
N PRO A 142 11.96 7.01 -10.35
CA PRO A 142 11.89 6.85 -8.90
C PRO A 142 10.68 7.57 -8.28
N PRO A 143 10.09 7.07 -7.17
CA PRO A 143 8.87 7.64 -6.60
C PRO A 143 9.00 9.12 -6.19
N LEU A 144 10.12 9.50 -5.57
CA LEU A 144 10.37 10.87 -5.12
C LEU A 144 10.24 11.93 -6.25
N PRO A 145 11.00 11.83 -7.37
CA PRO A 145 10.84 12.78 -8.48
C PRO A 145 9.47 12.68 -9.15
N THR A 146 8.86 11.50 -9.19
CA THR A 146 7.52 11.31 -9.76
C THR A 146 6.46 12.11 -8.98
N ILE A 147 6.45 11.98 -7.65
CA ILE A 147 5.52 12.71 -6.77
C ILE A 147 5.80 14.22 -6.82
N LEU A 148 7.08 14.62 -6.77
CA LEU A 148 7.46 16.04 -6.84
C LEU A 148 7.00 16.69 -8.15
N PHE A 149 7.26 16.04 -9.29
CA PHE A 149 6.86 16.57 -10.59
C PHE A 149 5.34 16.64 -10.73
N GLY A 150 4.62 15.61 -10.26
CA GLY A 150 3.16 15.62 -10.19
C GLY A 150 2.62 16.76 -9.35
N ALA A 151 3.21 17.01 -8.18
CA ALA A 151 2.82 18.08 -7.27
C ALA A 151 3.07 19.48 -7.87
N LEU A 152 4.24 19.69 -8.48
CA LEU A 152 4.57 20.94 -9.16
C LEU A 152 3.64 21.20 -10.35
N LEU A 153 3.35 20.16 -11.16
CA LEU A 153 2.42 20.27 -12.28
C LEU A 153 0.99 20.55 -11.81
N GLY A 154 0.58 19.96 -10.69
CA GLY A 154 -0.67 20.29 -10.00
C GLY A 154 -0.72 21.75 -9.58
N GLY A 155 0.37 22.30 -9.03
CA GLY A 155 0.50 23.72 -8.71
C GLY A 155 0.37 24.62 -9.94
N VAL A 156 1.03 24.27 -11.06
CA VAL A 156 0.91 25.00 -12.33
C VAL A 156 -0.54 25.01 -12.81
N LEU A 157 -1.22 23.86 -12.79
CA LEU A 157 -2.63 23.81 -13.19
C LEU A 157 -3.56 24.52 -12.22
N ALA A 158 -3.26 24.55 -10.93
CA ALA A 158 -4.00 25.35 -9.96
C ALA A 158 -3.91 26.85 -10.31
N ALA A 159 -2.73 27.36 -10.68
CA ALA A 159 -2.59 28.74 -11.15
C ALA A 159 -3.37 29.04 -12.43
N LEU A 160 -3.43 28.08 -13.37
CA LEU A 160 -4.03 28.28 -14.68
C LEU A 160 -5.56 28.07 -14.69
N LEU A 161 -6.04 27.07 -13.95
CA LEU A 161 -7.44 26.64 -13.98
C LEU A 161 -8.23 27.07 -12.74
N GLN A 162 -7.57 27.29 -11.59
CA GLN A 162 -8.23 27.58 -10.30
C GLN A 162 -7.73 28.88 -9.63
N PRO A 163 -7.55 30.00 -10.37
CA PRO A 163 -6.97 31.21 -9.79
C PRO A 163 -7.82 31.81 -8.66
N ASP A 164 -9.14 31.70 -8.72
CA ASP A 164 -10.03 32.27 -7.70
C ASP A 164 -10.01 31.44 -6.40
N SER A 165 -10.00 30.11 -6.51
CA SER A 165 -9.87 29.21 -5.37
C SER A 165 -8.52 29.42 -4.65
N VAL A 166 -7.43 29.68 -5.40
CA VAL A 166 -6.11 29.99 -4.83
C VAL A 166 -6.12 31.34 -4.09
N ARG A 167 -6.77 32.37 -4.65
CA ARG A 167 -6.91 33.68 -4.00
C ARG A 167 -7.71 33.59 -2.70
N GLN A 168 -8.81 32.83 -2.71
CA GLN A 168 -9.64 32.59 -1.54
C GLN A 168 -8.85 31.87 -0.44
N PHE A 169 -8.11 30.82 -0.81
CA PHE A 169 -7.32 30.02 0.12
C PHE A 169 -6.29 30.83 0.91
N VAL A 170 -5.59 31.77 0.28
CA VAL A 170 -4.60 32.61 0.98
C VAL A 170 -5.17 33.92 1.54
N ALA A 171 -6.49 34.10 1.49
CA ALA A 171 -7.19 35.32 1.88
C ALA A 171 -6.53 36.58 1.27
N ALA A 172 -6.24 36.54 -0.03
CA ALA A 172 -5.52 37.61 -0.72
C ALA A 172 -6.28 38.94 -0.66
N ALA A 173 -5.61 40.00 -0.22
CA ALA A 173 -6.19 41.35 -0.21
C ALA A 173 -6.44 41.85 -1.65
N PRO A 174 -7.54 42.58 -1.91
CA PRO A 174 -7.78 43.18 -3.22
C PRO A 174 -6.59 44.04 -3.68
N GLY A 175 -6.06 43.78 -4.88
CA GLY A 175 -4.93 44.52 -5.45
C GLY A 175 -3.54 43.90 -5.24
N THR A 176 -3.43 42.75 -4.56
CA THR A 176 -2.16 41.98 -4.54
C THR A 176 -1.78 41.47 -5.93
N ALA A 177 -0.49 41.46 -6.24
CA ALA A 177 0.01 41.01 -7.54
C ALA A 177 -0.37 39.55 -7.77
N SER A 178 -0.99 39.26 -8.92
CA SER A 178 -1.54 37.92 -9.19
C SER A 178 -0.48 36.82 -9.10
N ILE A 179 0.78 37.10 -9.46
CA ILE A 179 1.84 36.10 -9.42
C ILE A 179 2.28 35.76 -7.99
N GLU A 180 2.33 36.75 -7.10
CA GLU A 180 2.68 36.57 -5.69
C GLU A 180 1.62 35.70 -5.00
N VAL A 181 0.35 36.00 -5.25
CA VAL A 181 -0.78 35.25 -4.69
C VAL A 181 -0.76 33.79 -5.16
N MET A 182 -0.52 33.55 -6.46
CA MET A 182 -0.44 32.18 -6.98
C MET A 182 0.73 31.41 -6.37
N LEU A 183 1.93 32.00 -6.35
CA LEU A 183 3.11 31.34 -5.79
C LEU A 183 2.94 31.02 -4.31
N ARG A 184 2.42 31.98 -3.53
CA ARG A 184 2.15 31.80 -2.10
C ARG A 184 1.10 30.71 -1.88
N GLY A 185 0.01 30.73 -2.63
CA GLY A 185 -1.07 29.74 -2.47
C GLY A 185 -0.64 28.33 -2.84
N ILE A 186 0.10 28.16 -3.94
CA ILE A 186 0.67 26.87 -4.32
C ILE A 186 1.67 26.39 -3.26
N TRP A 187 2.54 27.27 -2.79
CA TRP A 187 3.52 26.92 -1.75
C TRP A 187 2.84 26.47 -0.46
N LEU A 188 1.86 27.22 0.03
CA LEU A 188 1.10 26.86 1.24
C LEU A 188 0.30 25.57 1.06
N ALA A 189 -0.31 25.35 -0.11
CA ALA A 189 -1.02 24.11 -0.40
C ALA A 189 -0.08 22.89 -0.41
N LEU A 190 1.14 23.04 -0.94
CA LEU A 190 2.16 21.98 -0.93
C LEU A 190 2.77 21.78 0.47
N ALA A 191 3.02 22.86 1.20
CA ALA A 191 3.68 22.83 2.50
C ALA A 191 2.72 22.37 3.60
N ASP A 192 1.60 23.06 3.77
CA ASP A 192 0.67 22.85 4.89
C ASP A 192 -0.58 22.07 4.48
N GLY A 193 -0.96 22.15 3.21
CA GLY A 193 -2.16 21.50 2.70
C GLY A 193 -3.21 22.52 2.26
N TYR A 194 -4.03 22.14 1.30
CA TYR A 194 -5.18 22.94 0.89
C TYR A 194 -6.30 22.80 1.92
N VAL A 195 -7.00 23.90 2.21
CA VAL A 195 -8.18 23.91 3.06
C VAL A 195 -9.32 24.53 2.27
N ALA A 196 -10.37 23.76 2.05
CA ALA A 196 -11.56 24.18 1.34
C ALA A 196 -12.54 24.88 2.30
N THR A 197 -13.20 25.91 1.78
CA THR A 197 -14.27 26.64 2.48
C THR A 197 -15.43 26.87 1.51
N THR A 198 -16.10 25.77 1.16
CA THR A 198 -17.22 25.73 0.23
C THR A 198 -18.56 25.91 0.94
N GLY A 199 -18.60 25.76 2.27
CA GLY A 199 -19.82 25.84 3.07
C GLY A 199 -20.59 24.52 3.16
N VAL A 200 -20.07 23.45 2.54
CA VAL A 200 -20.56 22.08 2.65
C VAL A 200 -19.49 21.25 3.34
N ALA A 201 -19.76 20.81 4.57
CA ALA A 201 -18.76 20.16 5.41
C ALA A 201 -18.16 18.90 4.76
N GLU A 202 -18.97 18.12 4.07
CA GLU A 202 -18.53 16.90 3.37
C GLU A 202 -17.57 17.21 2.21
N VAL A 203 -17.77 18.33 1.51
CA VAL A 203 -16.88 18.80 0.44
C VAL A 203 -15.61 19.39 1.03
N ASP A 204 -15.74 20.12 2.14
CA ASP A 204 -14.62 20.73 2.83
C ASP A 204 -13.69 19.66 3.42
N ASP A 205 -14.22 18.63 4.07
CA ASP A 205 -13.44 17.47 4.57
C ASP A 205 -12.80 16.66 3.43
N LEU A 206 -13.51 16.53 2.31
CA LEU A 206 -13.02 15.83 1.12
C LEU A 206 -11.79 16.49 0.52
N LEU A 207 -11.86 17.81 0.33
CA LEU A 207 -10.87 18.61 -0.37
C LEU A 207 -9.76 19.13 0.55
N SER A 208 -10.05 19.28 1.84
CA SER A 208 -9.05 19.68 2.82
C SER A 208 -8.13 18.51 3.11
N ARG A 209 -6.89 18.63 2.64
CA ARG A 209 -5.87 17.57 2.76
C ARG A 209 -4.58 18.18 3.28
N GLY A 210 -3.82 17.38 4.01
CA GLY A 210 -2.53 17.79 4.55
C GLY A 210 -1.45 17.94 3.46
N GLY A 211 -0.53 18.88 3.68
CA GLY A 211 0.67 19.05 2.87
C GLY A 211 1.86 18.26 3.43
N MET A 212 3.08 18.63 3.01
CA MET A 212 4.32 18.04 3.49
C MET A 212 4.48 18.10 5.02
N SER A 213 3.97 19.15 5.67
CA SER A 213 4.04 19.32 7.13
C SER A 213 3.25 18.22 7.86
N SER A 214 2.08 17.84 7.33
CA SER A 214 1.27 16.75 7.89
C SER A 214 1.98 15.38 7.83
N MET A 215 2.92 15.20 6.89
CA MET A 215 3.71 13.98 6.75
C MET A 215 4.93 13.94 7.68
N LEU A 216 5.33 15.05 8.31
CA LEU A 216 6.52 15.08 9.17
C LEU A 216 6.39 14.11 10.34
N THR A 217 5.22 14.02 10.98
CA THR A 217 4.97 13.05 12.05
C THR A 217 5.17 11.61 11.57
N THR A 218 4.66 11.31 10.37
CA THR A 218 4.84 10.00 9.72
C THR A 218 6.30 9.72 9.42
N ILE A 219 7.04 10.70 8.91
CA ILE A 219 8.49 10.59 8.64
C ILE A 219 9.27 10.34 9.93
N TRP A 220 8.99 11.10 11.00
CA TRP A 220 9.65 10.91 12.30
C TRP A 220 9.38 9.53 12.88
N LEU A 221 8.13 9.06 12.79
CA LEU A 221 7.75 7.72 13.20
C LEU A 221 8.52 6.67 12.39
N ILE A 222 8.59 6.81 11.06
CA ILE A 222 9.32 5.90 10.16
C ILE A 222 10.80 5.84 10.52
N ILE A 223 11.47 7.00 10.68
CA ILE A 223 12.90 7.06 11.02
C ILE A 223 13.16 6.39 12.37
N THR A 224 12.30 6.64 13.35
CA THR A 224 12.43 6.05 14.70
C THR A 224 12.20 4.54 14.68
N ALA A 225 11.17 4.09 13.96
CA ALA A 225 10.85 2.67 13.77
C ALA A 225 11.99 1.91 13.09
N LEU A 226 12.54 2.46 12.01
CA LEU A 226 13.68 1.88 11.29
C LEU A 226 14.93 1.81 12.17
N ALA A 227 15.25 2.90 12.89
CA ALA A 227 16.38 2.92 13.81
C ALA A 227 16.23 1.86 14.91
N PHE A 228 15.04 1.72 15.49
CA PHE A 228 14.75 0.70 16.49
C PHE A 228 14.86 -0.72 15.93
N GLY A 229 14.26 -0.99 14.76
CA GLY A 229 14.35 -2.28 14.08
C GLY A 229 15.80 -2.67 13.77
N ALA A 230 16.62 -1.73 13.28
CA ALA A 230 18.03 -1.95 13.01
C ALA A 230 18.85 -2.26 14.28
N VAL A 231 18.57 -1.58 15.39
CA VAL A 231 19.22 -1.87 16.68
C VAL A 231 18.85 -3.27 17.18
N LEU A 232 17.58 -3.66 17.10
CA LEU A 232 17.14 -5.01 17.48
C LEU A 232 17.78 -6.10 16.61
N GLU A 233 17.91 -5.85 15.31
CA GLU A 233 18.57 -6.77 14.37
C GLU A 233 20.06 -6.92 14.71
N HIS A 234 20.77 -5.79 14.88
CA HIS A 234 22.19 -5.77 15.20
C HIS A 234 22.50 -6.40 16.57
N ALA A 235 21.62 -6.20 17.56
CA ALA A 235 21.72 -6.86 18.86
C ALA A 235 21.44 -8.38 18.81
N GLY A 236 21.01 -8.92 17.66
CA GLY A 236 20.72 -10.34 17.49
C GLY A 236 19.42 -10.82 18.16
N LEU A 237 18.61 -9.90 18.70
CA LEU A 237 17.37 -10.23 19.41
C LEU A 237 16.35 -10.89 18.48
N LEU A 238 16.22 -10.33 17.27
CA LEU A 238 15.31 -10.84 16.24
C LEU A 238 15.71 -12.25 15.78
N HIS A 239 17.02 -12.48 15.62
CA HIS A 239 17.55 -13.80 15.30
C HIS A 239 17.20 -14.84 16.37
N ARG A 240 17.40 -14.50 17.66
CA ARG A 240 17.06 -15.40 18.78
C ARG A 240 15.58 -15.78 18.81
N LEU A 241 14.68 -14.84 18.51
CA LEU A 241 13.24 -15.09 18.45
C LEU A 241 12.90 -16.07 17.31
N ILE A 242 13.43 -15.86 16.13
CA ILE A 242 13.19 -16.73 14.96
C ILE A 242 13.78 -18.12 15.17
N GLU A 243 15.01 -18.23 15.72
CA GLU A 243 15.59 -19.53 16.08
C GLU A 243 14.71 -20.32 17.05
N ALA A 244 14.15 -19.65 18.05
CA ALA A 244 13.22 -20.26 19.01
C ALA A 244 11.90 -20.69 18.36
N ALA A 245 11.46 -20.00 17.30
CA ALA A 245 10.29 -20.36 16.52
C ALA A 245 10.58 -21.58 15.63
N ILE A 246 11.71 -21.61 14.93
CA ILE A 246 12.15 -22.73 14.06
C ILE A 246 12.17 -24.05 14.84
N ARG A 247 12.73 -24.06 16.07
CA ARG A 247 12.82 -25.27 16.91
C ARG A 247 11.47 -25.91 17.26
N ARG A 248 10.37 -25.14 17.18
CA ARG A 248 9.01 -25.64 17.46
C ARG A 248 8.31 -26.20 16.23
N ALA A 249 8.81 -25.91 15.02
CA ALA A 249 8.21 -26.38 13.79
C ALA A 249 8.55 -27.85 13.51
N ARG A 250 7.59 -28.77 13.64
CA ARG A 250 7.84 -30.22 13.46
C ARG A 250 7.37 -30.81 12.13
N SER A 251 6.44 -30.16 11.45
CA SER A 251 5.90 -30.57 10.15
C SER A 251 6.04 -29.46 9.12
N THR A 252 5.82 -29.77 7.84
CA THR A 252 5.84 -28.77 6.75
C THR A 252 4.80 -27.66 6.96
N GLY A 253 3.58 -28.02 7.33
CA GLY A 253 2.54 -27.03 7.65
C GLY A 253 2.90 -26.17 8.86
N SER A 254 3.46 -26.77 9.91
CA SER A 254 3.95 -26.03 11.08
C SER A 254 5.10 -25.09 10.72
N LEU A 255 6.00 -25.50 9.81
CA LEU A 255 7.12 -24.69 9.35
C LEU A 255 6.64 -23.45 8.57
N ILE A 256 5.75 -23.65 7.59
CA ILE A 256 5.17 -22.54 6.81
C ILE A 256 4.38 -21.59 7.71
N THR A 257 3.60 -22.14 8.65
CA THR A 257 2.88 -21.33 9.65
C THR A 257 3.85 -20.50 10.49
N THR A 258 4.98 -21.08 10.88
CA THR A 258 6.02 -20.39 11.66
C THR A 258 6.68 -19.28 10.84
N VAL A 259 6.93 -19.49 9.54
CA VAL A 259 7.41 -18.43 8.64
C VAL A 259 6.40 -17.28 8.61
N VAL A 260 5.13 -17.58 8.34
CA VAL A 260 4.07 -16.57 8.24
C VAL A 260 3.96 -15.76 9.53
N LEU A 261 3.87 -16.44 10.68
CA LEU A 261 3.79 -15.77 11.98
C LEU A 261 5.06 -14.99 12.33
N SER A 262 6.23 -15.47 11.91
CA SER A 262 7.49 -14.75 12.10
C SER A 262 7.50 -13.46 11.29
N CYS A 263 7.10 -13.49 10.02
CA CYS A 263 7.05 -12.27 9.19
C CYS A 263 6.04 -11.25 9.73
N ILE A 264 4.85 -11.70 10.16
CA ILE A 264 3.85 -10.84 10.81
C ILE A 264 4.43 -10.26 12.11
N GLY A 265 5.04 -11.10 12.95
CA GLY A 265 5.69 -10.67 14.18
C GLY A 265 6.80 -9.66 13.92
N MET A 266 7.57 -9.83 12.84
CA MET A 266 8.60 -8.88 12.44
C MET A 266 8.02 -7.54 11.99
N ASN A 267 6.91 -7.54 11.25
CA ASN A 267 6.21 -6.28 10.92
C ASN A 267 5.76 -5.53 12.17
N VAL A 268 5.37 -6.25 13.23
CA VAL A 268 4.96 -5.69 14.51
C VAL A 268 6.15 -5.19 15.33
N ILE A 269 7.25 -5.95 15.39
CA ILE A 269 8.39 -5.67 16.28
C ILE A 269 9.42 -4.74 15.62
N ALA A 270 9.86 -5.06 14.40
CA ALA A 270 10.88 -4.30 13.68
C ALA A 270 10.29 -3.12 12.90
N ALA A 271 8.97 -3.10 12.71
CA ALA A 271 8.24 -2.01 12.08
C ALA A 271 8.71 -1.67 10.65
N ASP A 272 9.37 -2.62 9.99
CA ASP A 272 9.91 -2.50 8.64
C ASP A 272 9.61 -3.74 7.80
N GLN A 273 9.06 -3.51 6.61
CA GLN A 273 8.66 -4.57 5.68
C GLN A 273 9.86 -5.34 5.14
N TYR A 274 10.99 -4.66 4.86
CA TYR A 274 12.17 -5.29 4.30
C TYR A 274 12.81 -6.26 5.30
N ILE A 275 12.96 -5.85 6.56
CA ILE A 275 13.42 -6.73 7.66
C ILE A 275 12.45 -7.90 7.84
N ALA A 276 11.14 -7.66 7.78
CA ALA A 276 10.12 -8.69 7.93
C ALA A 276 10.14 -9.77 6.84
N ILE A 277 10.68 -9.47 5.66
CA ILE A 277 10.87 -10.44 4.56
C ILE A 277 12.27 -11.08 4.63
N VAL A 278 13.31 -10.25 4.71
CA VAL A 278 14.70 -10.67 4.56
C VAL A 278 15.16 -11.55 5.70
N LEU A 279 14.87 -11.17 6.94
CA LEU A 279 15.39 -11.87 8.10
C LEU A 279 14.76 -13.27 8.24
N PRO A 280 13.42 -13.43 8.28
CA PRO A 280 12.81 -14.76 8.22
C PRO A 280 13.24 -15.55 6.98
N GLY A 281 13.25 -14.94 5.79
CA GLY A 281 13.65 -15.64 4.57
C GLY A 281 15.07 -16.22 4.66
N LYS A 282 16.05 -15.47 5.17
CA LYS A 282 17.42 -15.97 5.38
C LYS A 282 17.49 -17.11 6.39
N MET A 283 16.78 -16.97 7.53
CA MET A 283 16.87 -17.91 8.63
C MET A 283 16.14 -19.23 8.37
N PHE A 284 14.96 -19.18 7.74
CA PHE A 284 14.18 -20.38 7.42
C PHE A 284 14.70 -21.12 6.19
N ARG A 285 15.47 -20.48 5.29
CA ARG A 285 16.01 -21.13 4.08
C ARG A 285 16.76 -22.42 4.37
N VAL A 286 17.63 -22.40 5.38
CA VAL A 286 18.42 -23.59 5.78
C VAL A 286 17.50 -24.73 6.21
N GLU A 287 16.43 -24.44 6.93
CA GLU A 287 15.48 -25.45 7.40
C GLU A 287 14.59 -25.99 6.27
N PHE A 288 14.22 -25.15 5.29
CA PHE A 288 13.50 -25.61 4.08
C PHE A 288 14.36 -26.58 3.27
N ALA A 289 15.63 -26.23 3.02
CA ALA A 289 16.58 -27.09 2.31
C ALA A 289 16.79 -28.43 3.03
N ARG A 290 16.98 -28.41 4.36
CA ARG A 290 17.10 -29.63 5.19
C ARG A 290 15.92 -30.58 5.08
N ARG A 291 14.72 -30.05 4.81
CA ARG A 291 13.48 -30.84 4.64
C ARG A 291 13.15 -31.17 3.18
N GLY A 292 14.06 -30.87 2.25
CA GLY A 292 13.85 -31.09 0.82
C GLY A 292 12.67 -30.29 0.25
N LEU A 293 12.38 -29.11 0.82
CA LEU A 293 11.31 -28.24 0.34
C LEU A 293 11.86 -27.24 -0.68
N ASP A 294 11.11 -27.10 -1.77
CA ASP A 294 11.46 -26.18 -2.84
C ASP A 294 11.50 -24.71 -2.33
N PRO A 295 12.53 -23.92 -2.69
CA PRO A 295 12.67 -22.51 -2.32
C PRO A 295 11.46 -21.63 -2.65
N ARG A 296 10.69 -21.97 -3.70
CA ARG A 296 9.46 -21.27 -4.09
C ARG A 296 8.45 -21.25 -2.95
N ASN A 297 8.39 -22.29 -2.12
CA ASN A 297 7.50 -22.33 -0.96
C ASN A 297 7.85 -21.26 0.08
N LEU A 298 9.15 -21.11 0.38
CA LEU A 298 9.64 -20.10 1.32
C LEU A 298 9.42 -18.70 0.76
N SER A 299 9.81 -18.48 -0.49
CA SER A 299 9.62 -17.21 -1.21
C SER A 299 8.15 -16.78 -1.19
N ARG A 300 7.24 -17.72 -1.45
CA ARG A 300 5.80 -17.47 -1.37
C ARG A 300 5.37 -17.15 0.05
N ALA A 301 5.81 -17.93 1.05
CA ALA A 301 5.38 -17.75 2.43
C ALA A 301 5.78 -16.38 3.02
N ILE A 302 7.01 -15.91 2.74
CA ILE A 302 7.47 -14.59 3.19
C ILE A 302 6.73 -13.45 2.47
N GLU A 303 6.48 -13.58 1.17
CA GLU A 303 5.73 -12.55 0.41
C GLU A 303 4.23 -12.56 0.76
N ASP A 304 3.64 -13.71 1.08
CA ASP A 304 2.24 -13.84 1.49
C ASP A 304 1.97 -13.24 2.88
N SER A 305 3.02 -12.96 3.66
CA SER A 305 2.92 -12.53 5.06
C SER A 305 3.63 -11.21 5.33
N GLY A 306 4.94 -11.13 5.14
CA GLY A 306 5.75 -9.92 5.36
C GLY A 306 5.24 -8.74 4.53
N THR A 307 5.06 -8.94 3.23
CA THR A 307 4.57 -7.87 2.35
C THR A 307 3.12 -7.50 2.66
N MET A 308 2.26 -8.49 2.91
CA MET A 308 0.83 -8.25 3.05
C MET A 308 0.44 -7.58 4.36
N THR A 309 1.18 -7.81 5.44
CA THR A 309 0.78 -7.36 6.78
C THR A 309 1.47 -6.07 7.24
N SER A 310 2.45 -5.55 6.50
CA SER A 310 3.13 -4.29 6.84
C SER A 310 2.14 -3.13 6.91
N ALA A 311 1.19 -3.07 5.97
CA ALA A 311 0.13 -2.07 5.92
C ALA A 311 -0.85 -2.13 7.10
N LEU A 312 -0.85 -3.22 7.88
CA LEU A 312 -1.83 -3.46 8.94
C LEU A 312 -1.31 -3.07 10.32
N VAL A 313 -0.07 -2.59 10.43
CA VAL A 313 0.56 -2.23 11.70
C VAL A 313 0.73 -0.70 11.75
N PRO A 314 0.11 0.02 12.71
CA PRO A 314 0.06 1.48 12.71
C PRO A 314 1.43 2.17 12.75
N TRP A 315 2.40 1.55 13.44
CA TRP A 315 3.76 2.07 13.59
C TRP A 315 4.75 1.47 12.59
N ASN A 316 4.31 0.57 11.71
CA ASN A 316 5.11 0.09 10.61
C ASN A 316 5.11 1.13 9.48
N THR A 317 6.21 1.23 8.75
CA THR A 317 6.38 2.22 7.68
C THR A 317 5.22 2.24 6.67
N CYS A 318 4.75 1.06 6.28
CA CYS A 318 3.64 0.92 5.35
C CYS A 318 2.30 1.33 5.95
N GLY A 319 1.99 0.91 7.18
CA GLY A 319 0.74 1.27 7.85
C GLY A 319 0.65 2.77 8.11
N ALA A 320 1.76 3.38 8.56
CA ALA A 320 1.86 4.81 8.79
C ALA A 320 1.67 5.61 7.49
N TYR A 321 2.32 5.20 6.39
CA TYR A 321 2.15 5.84 5.09
C TYR A 321 0.71 5.73 4.57
N MET A 322 0.10 4.53 4.62
CA MET A 322 -1.26 4.32 4.13
C MET A 322 -2.27 5.15 4.94
N ALA A 323 -2.08 5.24 6.27
CA ALA A 323 -2.95 6.03 7.11
C ALA A 323 -2.86 7.53 6.81
N ALA A 324 -1.63 8.04 6.71
CA ALA A 324 -1.38 9.45 6.43
C ALA A 324 -1.87 9.85 5.04
N THR A 325 -1.64 8.99 4.05
CA THR A 325 -2.00 9.25 2.65
C THR A 325 -3.50 9.17 2.39
N LEU A 326 -4.16 8.12 2.89
CA LEU A 326 -5.59 7.92 2.67
C LEU A 326 -6.45 8.76 3.63
N GLY A 327 -5.87 9.26 4.72
CA GLY A 327 -6.58 10.01 5.77
C GLY A 327 -7.40 9.12 6.69
N VAL A 328 -7.04 7.84 6.82
CA VAL A 328 -7.78 6.85 7.60
C VAL A 328 -6.83 6.09 8.51
N ALA A 329 -7.09 6.08 9.82
CA ALA A 329 -6.23 5.39 10.77
C ALA A 329 -6.05 3.90 10.43
N THR A 330 -4.85 3.36 10.66
CA THR A 330 -4.51 1.96 10.30
C THR A 330 -5.48 0.95 10.87
N LEU A 331 -5.80 1.05 12.17
CA LEU A 331 -6.73 0.12 12.82
C LEU A 331 -8.18 0.28 12.33
N ALA A 332 -8.53 1.42 11.74
CA ALA A 332 -9.87 1.67 11.23
C ALA A 332 -10.08 0.99 9.86
N TYR A 333 -9.10 1.07 8.94
CA TYR A 333 -9.19 0.35 7.66
C TYR A 333 -8.80 -1.13 7.76
N LEU A 334 -8.05 -1.54 8.79
CA LEU A 334 -7.51 -2.90 8.94
C LEU A 334 -8.56 -3.99 8.70
N PRO A 335 -9.79 -3.94 9.29
CA PRO A 335 -10.80 -4.96 9.10
C PRO A 335 -11.25 -5.14 7.65
N PHE A 336 -11.08 -4.11 6.82
CA PHE A 336 -11.51 -4.07 5.43
C PHE A 336 -10.39 -4.33 4.43
N ALA A 337 -9.13 -4.42 4.87
CA ALA A 337 -8.00 -4.80 4.02
C ALA A 337 -8.01 -6.32 3.74
N PHE A 338 -9.10 -6.82 3.15
CA PHE A 338 -9.41 -8.25 3.03
C PHE A 338 -8.30 -9.03 2.34
N PHE A 339 -7.74 -8.52 1.25
CA PHE A 339 -6.66 -9.24 0.55
C PHE A 339 -5.43 -9.44 1.46
N ASN A 340 -5.03 -8.37 2.16
CA ASN A 340 -3.92 -8.36 3.11
C ASN A 340 -4.14 -9.31 4.29
N LEU A 341 -5.38 -9.44 4.76
CA LEU A 341 -5.76 -10.35 5.84
C LEU A 341 -5.85 -11.81 5.39
N ILE A 342 -6.39 -12.06 4.19
CA ILE A 342 -6.67 -13.42 3.68
C ILE A 342 -5.40 -14.09 3.14
N SER A 343 -4.49 -13.34 2.51
CA SER A 343 -3.25 -13.90 1.93
C SER A 343 -2.40 -14.72 2.93
N PRO A 344 -2.07 -14.20 4.13
CA PRO A 344 -1.34 -14.99 5.13
C PRO A 344 -2.09 -16.26 5.57
N LEU A 345 -3.42 -16.18 5.71
CA LEU A 345 -4.27 -17.30 6.11
C LEU A 345 -4.31 -18.38 5.02
N MET A 346 -4.37 -17.99 3.75
CA MET A 346 -4.29 -18.93 2.62
C MET A 346 -2.94 -19.62 2.56
N SER A 347 -1.85 -18.91 2.85
CA SER A 347 -0.51 -19.51 2.93
C SER A 347 -0.40 -20.57 4.03
N ILE A 348 -0.98 -20.31 5.20
CA ILE A 348 -1.08 -21.27 6.30
C ILE A 348 -1.92 -22.48 5.88
N ALA A 349 -3.11 -22.26 5.31
CA ALA A 349 -4.00 -23.32 4.86
C ALA A 349 -3.33 -24.25 3.84
N TYR A 350 -2.57 -23.70 2.89
CA TYR A 350 -1.84 -24.49 1.89
C TYR A 350 -0.67 -25.25 2.51
N GLY A 351 0.02 -24.64 3.47
CA GLY A 351 1.05 -25.33 4.24
C GLY A 351 0.52 -26.53 5.02
N VAL A 352 -0.65 -26.41 5.66
CA VAL A 352 -1.27 -27.49 6.45
C VAL A 352 -1.84 -28.60 5.57
N THR A 353 -2.51 -28.24 4.47
CA THR A 353 -3.12 -29.21 3.55
C THR A 353 -2.11 -29.87 2.61
N GLY A 354 -0.92 -29.29 2.44
CA GLY A 354 0.07 -29.73 1.45
C GLY A 354 -0.24 -29.29 0.02
N PHE A 355 -1.32 -28.54 -0.20
CA PHE A 355 -1.71 -28.08 -1.53
C PHE A 355 -0.68 -27.11 -2.11
N SER A 356 -0.25 -27.38 -3.35
CA SER A 356 0.80 -26.62 -4.03
C SER A 356 2.15 -26.56 -3.29
N ILE A 357 2.43 -27.46 -2.33
CA ILE A 357 3.74 -27.54 -1.69
C ILE A 357 4.69 -28.35 -2.58
N ARG A 358 5.79 -27.74 -2.99
CA ARG A 358 6.80 -28.36 -3.86
C ARG A 358 7.99 -28.93 -3.08
N HIS A 359 8.59 -29.98 -3.62
CA HIS A 359 9.81 -30.59 -3.08
C HIS A 359 10.94 -30.46 -4.09
N ILE A 360 12.18 -30.40 -3.60
CA ILE A 360 13.39 -30.35 -4.42
C ILE A 360 13.47 -31.67 -5.22
N GLU A 361 13.67 -31.59 -6.54
CA GLU A 361 13.84 -32.79 -7.36
C GLU A 361 15.20 -33.45 -7.06
N PRO A 362 15.31 -34.79 -7.06
CA PRO A 362 16.54 -35.49 -6.66
C PRO A 362 17.82 -35.06 -7.40
N ALA A 363 17.68 -34.50 -8.61
CA ALA A 363 18.80 -34.06 -9.45
C ALA A 363 19.50 -32.76 -8.96
N GLU A 364 18.85 -31.90 -8.17
CA GLU A 364 19.46 -30.66 -7.64
C GLU A 364 20.36 -30.90 -6.41
N THR A 365 20.16 -32.01 -5.70
CA THR A 365 20.95 -32.39 -4.51
C THR A 365 22.44 -32.62 -4.80
N ALA A 366 22.78 -32.96 -6.05
CA ALA A 366 24.16 -33.27 -6.47
C ALA A 366 25.01 -32.01 -6.74
N LEU A 367 24.40 -30.83 -6.91
CA LEU A 367 25.11 -29.59 -7.24
C LEU A 367 25.39 -28.69 -6.02
N GLU A 368 24.63 -28.80 -4.93
CA GLU A 368 24.90 -28.03 -3.69
C GLU A 368 25.83 -28.76 -2.70
N SER A 369 26.19 -30.01 -2.98
CA SER A 369 27.13 -30.82 -2.18
C SER A 369 28.56 -30.88 -2.73
N ALA A 370 28.82 -30.18 -3.84
CA ALA A 370 30.14 -29.95 -4.44
C ALA A 370 30.50 -28.46 -4.33
#